data_AF-X1FNM0-F1
#
_entry.id   AF-X1FNM0-F1
#
_cell.length_a   1.000
_cell.length_b   1.000
_cell.length_c   1.000
_cell.angle_alpha   90.00
_cell.angle_beta   90.00
_cell.angle_gamma   90.00
#
_symmetry.space_group_name_H-M   'P 1'
#
loop_
_entity.id
_entity.type
_entity.pdbx_description
1 polymer ?
#
loop_
_entity_poly.entity_id
_entity_poly.type
_entity_poly.pdbx_seq_one_letter_code
_entity_poly.pdbx_strand_id
1 'polypeptide(L)' 'MKFMLYCHNDPVDLGIEDEQGIWDLIKFREHIEDCVPCKRFMYLLGEEFFDSMIGMFGTKWKVGKS' A
#
# COMPACT_ATOMS: atom_id res chain seq x y z
N MET A 1 -5.39 -0.26 -11.00
CA MET A 1 -4.11 0.29 -10.48
C MET A 1 -3.41 -0.84 -9.75
N LYS A 2 -2.08 -0.95 -9.80
CA LYS A 2 -1.32 -1.94 -9.01
C LYS A 2 -0.31 -1.14 -8.18
N PHE A 3 -0.39 -1.23 -6.85
CA PHE A 3 0.64 -0.65 -6.00
C PHE A 3 1.87 -1.55 -6.05
N MET A 4 3.03 -0.95 -6.23
CA MET A 4 4.31 -1.64 -6.12
C MET A 4 5.09 -1.02 -4.97
N LEU A 5 5.63 -1.88 -4.12
CA LEU A 5 6.57 -1.47 -3.09
C LEU A 5 7.93 -1.21 -3.72
N TYR A 6 8.56 -0.09 -3.36
CA TYR A 6 9.89 0.27 -3.88
C TYR A 6 11.03 -0.44 -3.16
N CYS A 7 10.76 -1.04 -2.01
CA CYS A 7 11.74 -1.79 -1.23
C CYS A 7 12.02 -3.20 -1.78
N HIS A 8 11.40 -3.59 -2.89
CA HIS A 8 11.48 -4.94 -3.49
C HIS A 8 11.02 -6.09 -2.57
N ASN A 9 10.49 -5.79 -1.38
CA ASN A 9 9.88 -6.80 -0.52
C ASN A 9 8.53 -7.23 -1.08
N ASP A 10 8.18 -8.49 -0.83
CA ASP A 10 6.86 -9.03 -1.18
C ASP A 10 5.80 -8.46 -0.22
N PRO A 11 4.70 -7.86 -0.73
CA PRO A 11 3.57 -7.43 0.10
C PRO A 11 2.99 -8.56 0.98
N VAL A 12 3.05 -9.81 0.53
CA VAL A 12 2.60 -10.98 1.29
C VAL A 12 3.49 -11.21 2.50
N ASP A 13 4.81 -11.14 2.33
CA ASP A 13 5.79 -11.32 3.42
C ASP A 13 5.68 -10.20 4.47
N LEU A 14 5.27 -9.01 4.05
CA LEU A 14 5.02 -7.86 4.91
C LEU A 14 3.64 -7.92 5.59
N GLY A 15 2.82 -8.93 5.27
CA GLY A 15 1.45 -9.06 5.75
C GLY A 15 0.51 -7.94 5.29
N ILE A 16 0.90 -7.21 4.23
CA ILE A 16 0.12 -6.18 3.56
C ILE A 16 -0.90 -6.85 2.65
N GLU A 17 -0.50 -7.88 1.90
CA GLU A 17 -1.38 -8.67 1.03
C GLU A 17 -1.71 -10.02 1.68
N ASP A 18 -2.99 -10.41 1.69
CA ASP A 18 -3.40 -11.74 2.12
C ASP A 18 -3.40 -12.76 0.97
N GLU A 19 -3.64 -14.03 1.28
CA GLU A 19 -3.65 -15.14 0.30
C GLU A 19 -4.70 -14.96 -0.82
N GLN A 20 -5.69 -14.08 -0.63
CA GLN A 20 -6.74 -13.78 -1.61
C GLN A 20 -6.39 -12.58 -2.51
N GLY A 21 -5.23 -11.96 -2.27
CA GLY A 21 -4.78 -10.76 -2.96
C GLY A 21 -5.46 -9.47 -2.47
N ILE A 22 -5.93 -9.47 -1.22
CA ILE A 22 -6.53 -8.29 -0.58
C ILE A 22 -5.43 -7.56 0.18
N TRP A 23 -5.28 -6.28 -0.12
CA TRP A 23 -4.34 -5.40 0.54
C TRP A 23 -4.97 -4.73 1.75
N ASP A 24 -4.26 -4.77 2.87
CA ASP A 24 -4.51 -3.97 4.06
C ASP A 24 -3.85 -2.59 3.87
N LEU A 25 -4.68 -1.58 3.60
CA LEU A 25 -4.21 -0.22 3.33
C LEU A 25 -3.64 0.47 4.58
N ILE A 26 -3.98 -0.01 5.79
CA ILE A 26 -3.40 0.49 7.04
C ILE A 26 -1.96 0.01 7.15
N LYS A 27 -1.74 -1.30 7.01
CA LYS A 27 -0.38 -1.86 7.02
C LYS A 27 0.48 -1.35 5.87
N PHE A 28 -0.13 -1.12 4.71
CA PHE A 28 0.54 -0.48 3.58
C PHE A 28 1.04 0.92 3.94
N ARG A 29 0.20 1.74 4.58
CA ARG A 29 0.58 3.08 5.06
C ARG A 29 1.72 3.00 6.08
N GLU A 30 1.56 2.16 7.11
CA GLU A 30 2.59 1.94 8.14
C GLU A 30 3.94 1.57 7.52
N HIS A 31 3.94 0.63 6.56
CA HIS A 31 5.15 0.24 5.86
C HIS A 31 5.77 1.40 5.06
N ILE A 32 4.97 2.23 4.38
CA ILE A 32 5.50 3.34 3.59
C ILE A 32 6.08 4.44 4.48
N GLU A 33 5.49 4.70 5.65
CA GLU A 33 5.97 5.71 6.60
C GLU A 33 7.34 5.33 7.19
N ASP A 34 7.57 4.03 7.43
CA ASP A 34 8.79 3.49 8.03
C ASP A 34 9.89 3.15 7.01
N CYS A 35 9.53 2.67 5.83
CA CYS A 35 10.48 2.15 4.86
C CYS A 35 11.04 3.27 3.96
N VAL A 36 12.30 3.64 4.14
CA VAL A 36 12.97 4.75 3.39
C VAL A 36 12.78 4.66 1.85
N PRO A 37 12.99 3.51 1.18
CA PRO A 37 12.68 3.36 -0.24
C PRO A 37 11.22 3.66 -0.59
N CYS A 38 10.28 3.16 0.21
CA CYS A 38 8.85 3.32 -0.02
C CYS A 38 8.37 4.73 0.32
N LYS A 39 8.97 5.40 1.32
CA LYS A 39 8.66 6.76 1.73
C LYS A 39 8.86 7.78 0.60
N ARG A 40 9.76 7.48 -0.34
CA ARG A 40 9.92 8.26 -1.57
C ARG A 40 8.65 8.31 -2.41
N PHE A 41 7.84 7.25 -2.38
CA PHE A 41 6.52 7.22 -3.01
C PHE A 41 5.54 8.17 -2.31
N MET A 42 5.57 8.21 -0.98
CA MET A 42 4.77 9.15 -0.19
C MET A 42 5.08 10.60 -0.50
N TYR A 43 6.36 10.95 -0.68
CA TYR A 43 6.76 12.30 -1.09
C TYR A 43 6.20 12.69 -2.47
N LEU A 44 6.04 11.71 -3.38
CA LEU A 44 5.54 11.96 -4.73
C LEU A 44 4.01 12.09 -4.79
N LEU A 45 3.27 11.37 -3.95
CA LEU A 45 1.81 11.33 -3.97
C LEU A 45 1.14 12.22 -2.92
N GLY A 46 1.86 12.58 -1.85
CA GLY A 46 1.33 13.33 -0.72
C GLY A 46 0.52 12.46 0.25
N GLU A 47 0.44 12.88 1.52
CA GLU A 47 -0.34 12.19 2.56
C GLU A 47 -1.84 12.14 2.23
N GLU A 48 -2.37 13.21 1.61
CA GLU A 48 -3.79 13.30 1.21
C GLU A 48 -4.22 12.20 0.24
N PHE A 49 -3.29 11.66 -0.55
CA PHE A 49 -3.57 10.55 -1.44
C PHE A 49 -3.91 9.27 -0.67
N PHE A 50 -3.22 8.99 0.44
CA PHE A 50 -3.49 7.82 1.28
C PHE A 50 -4.81 7.93 2.00
N ASP A 51 -5.11 9.10 2.55
CA ASP A 51 -6.39 9.35 3.21
C ASP A 51 -7.55 9.26 2.19
N SER A 52 -7.35 9.77 0.97
CA SER A 52 -8.32 9.62 -0.12
C SER A 52 -8.51 8.17 -0.52
N MET A 53 -7.43 7.37 -0.59
CA MET A 53 -7.53 5.95 -0.88
C MET A 53 -8.31 5.17 0.17
N ILE A 54 -8.01 5.39 1.46
CA ILE A 54 -8.72 4.74 2.55
C ILE A 54 -10.19 5.18 2.55
N GLY A 55 -10.47 6.46 2.25
CA GLY A 55 -11.83 6.97 2.10
C GLY A 55 -12.60 6.33 0.93
N MET A 56 -11.92 6.10 -0.21
CA MET A 56 -12.55 5.56 -1.42
C MET A 56 -12.71 4.04 -1.41
N PHE A 57 -11.72 3.31 -0.89
CA PHE A 57 -11.64 1.85 -0.98
C PHE A 57 -11.84 1.16 0.37
N GLY A 58 -11.95 1.92 1.46
CA GLY A 58 -11.91 1.39 2.81
C GLY A 58 -10.49 0.93 3.21
N THR A 59 -10.38 0.18 4.29
CA THR A 59 -9.10 -0.32 4.78
C THR A 59 -8.60 -1.57 4.06
N LYS A 60 -9.46 -2.20 3.25
CA LYS A 60 -9.17 -3.42 2.51
C LYS A 60 -9.46 -3.23 1.03
N TRP A 61 -8.43 -3.37 0.20
CA TRP A 61 -8.56 -3.17 -1.23
C TRP A 61 -8.12 -4.39 -2.01
N LYS A 62 -9.01 -4.92 -2.85
CA LYS A 62 -8.69 -6.07 -3.72
C LYS A 62 -7.95 -5.57 -4.95
N VAL A 63 -6.73 -6.05 -5.15
CA VAL A 63 -5.98 -5.73 -6.37
C VAL A 63 -6.69 -6.37 -7.55
N GLY A 64 -7.21 -5.55 -8.47
CA GLY A 64 -7.75 -6.05 -9.73
C GLY A 64 -6.63 -6.74 -10.51
N LYS A 65 -6.74 -8.06 -10.71
CA LYS A 65 -5.91 -8.78 -11.68
C LYS A 65 -6.25 -8.23 -13.07
N SER A 66 -5.35 -7.43 -13.63
CA SER A 66 -5.37 -7.09 -15.05
C SER A 66 -4.81 -8.24 -15.87
#